data_AF-A0A520IW87-F1
#
_entry.id   AF-A0A520IW87-F1
#
_cell.length_a   1.000
_cell.length_b   1.000
_cell.length_c   1.000
_cell.angle_alpha   90.00
_cell.angle_beta   90.00
_cell.angle_gamma   90.00
#
_symmetry.space_group_name_H-M   'P 1'
#
loop_
_entity.id
_entity.type
_entity.pdbx_description
1 polymer ?
#
loop_
_entity_poly.entity_id
_entity_poly.type
_entity_poly.pdbx_seq_one_letter_code
_entity_poly.pdbx_strand_id
1 'polypeptide(L)'
;MKKTLLSCALLLLTAIAFAQQTFPVNGSYDIRQGLYAFKNATIVVNANQTIKNGTLLIKGQLIQAAGTGLSIPKGYVVIDLQGKFIYPSLVDPFTSYGVPEVSRINAGPRQSIFTSTKQGAYGWNEAIRPETHVNALFTADSKKADELRKSGYGSVHVIHRNGISRGTSAAVTLSGERENNSMLNAKSAANYSFSKGTSQNDYPSSLMGSIALLRQTYYDAAWYGRQNEEYNISLAEFNTQQNIPQLFEAEGWQNILRADKIAKEFGKQYIIKSSGDEYQRLEAVKATGASLIIPLDFVKAYDLEDTLASRNISLAQLKAWEFAPANAGALEKAGIKFSLTAFGLENVKDFWPNIRKAIRYGLTQKQALMAITEIPAAMIGIADKVGSIEKGKLANFIITSDSLFKKNNVIEENWVQGKRFLINKSDKKDQKDSLSKTANLDTEKFLPTTGLIYPFTAFGNPSLPKLETVLLKNATVWTNEKEGILQNADVLLENGKIKAVGKNLSAGNAKVIDATGKHITPGLVDEHSH
;
A
#
# COMPACT_ATOMS: atom_id res chain seq x y z
N MET A 1 -31.64 61.38 -27.74
CA MET A 1 -31.16 60.12 -28.34
C MET A 1 -29.64 60.05 -28.54
N LYS A 2 -28.94 61.10 -29.00
CA LYS A 2 -27.46 61.05 -29.18
C LYS A 2 -26.66 60.85 -27.88
N LYS A 3 -27.10 61.42 -26.75
CA LYS A 3 -26.39 61.29 -25.46
C LYS A 3 -26.55 59.90 -24.82
N THR A 4 -27.70 59.25 -24.97
CA THR A 4 -27.96 57.91 -24.44
C THR A 4 -27.25 56.81 -25.23
N LEU A 5 -27.13 56.97 -26.56
CA LEU A 5 -26.32 56.08 -27.41
C LEU A 5 -24.82 56.17 -27.11
N LEU A 6 -24.32 57.37 -26.80
CA LEU A 6 -22.91 57.55 -26.41
C LEU A 6 -22.60 56.89 -25.06
N SER A 7 -23.52 56.98 -24.09
CA SER A 7 -23.37 56.31 -22.79
C SER A 7 -23.43 54.78 -22.90
N CYS A 8 -24.27 54.23 -23.78
CA CYS A 8 -24.31 52.78 -24.02
C CYS A 8 -23.06 52.29 -24.76
N ALA A 9 -22.51 53.07 -25.69
CA ALA A 9 -21.26 52.74 -26.36
C ALA A 9 -20.06 52.77 -25.39
N LEU A 10 -20.04 53.72 -24.44
CA LEU A 10 -19.00 53.78 -23.40
C LEU A 10 -19.07 52.59 -22.43
N LEU A 11 -20.28 52.12 -22.09
CA LEU A 11 -20.51 50.93 -21.25
C LEU A 11 -20.19 49.60 -21.97
N LEU A 12 -20.31 49.56 -23.30
CA LEU A 12 -19.90 48.39 -24.09
C LEU A 12 -18.37 48.33 -24.31
N LEU A 13 -17.69 49.48 -24.33
CA LEU A 13 -16.23 49.55 -24.40
C LEU A 13 -15.53 49.11 -23.10
N THR A 14 -16.17 49.26 -21.94
CA THR A 14 -15.62 48.78 -20.66
C THR A 14 -15.78 47.28 -20.45
N ALA A 15 -16.66 46.61 -21.21
CA ALA A 15 -16.86 45.16 -21.14
C ALA A 15 -15.80 44.33 -21.90
N ILE A 16 -14.92 44.96 -22.70
CA ILE A 16 -13.85 44.29 -23.46
C ILE A 16 -12.48 44.46 -22.79
N ALA A 17 -12.44 44.95 -21.55
CA ALA A 17 -11.22 44.91 -20.74
C ALA A 17 -10.89 43.46 -20.36
N PHE A 18 -10.25 42.73 -21.26
CA PHE A 18 -9.49 41.53 -20.92
C PHE A 18 -8.51 41.92 -19.82
N ALA A 19 -8.72 41.40 -18.62
CA ALA A 19 -7.80 41.55 -17.51
C ALA A 19 -6.43 40.96 -17.91
N GLN A 20 -5.54 41.80 -18.42
CA GLN A 20 -4.14 41.44 -18.57
C GLN A 20 -3.50 41.53 -17.18
N GLN A 21 -3.07 40.39 -16.66
CA GLN A 21 -2.14 40.35 -15.53
C GLN A 21 -0.79 40.90 -15.99
N THR A 22 -0.58 42.21 -15.93
CA THR A 22 0.74 42.82 -16.14
C THR A 22 1.40 43.07 -14.79
N PHE A 23 1.93 42.01 -14.18
CA PHE A 23 3.01 42.21 -13.21
C PHE A 23 4.30 42.45 -14.01
N PRO A 24 5.09 43.50 -13.71
CA PRO A 24 6.40 43.66 -14.32
C PRO A 24 7.30 42.49 -13.90
N VAL A 25 7.75 41.70 -14.88
CA VAL A 25 8.70 40.61 -14.68
C VAL A 25 10.09 41.14 -15.00
N ASN A 26 11.04 40.99 -14.08
CA ASN A 26 12.43 41.34 -14.35
C ASN A 26 13.02 40.30 -15.31
N GLY A 27 13.14 40.64 -16.59
CA GLY A 27 13.71 39.78 -17.63
C GLY A 27 12.88 39.73 -18.90
N SER A 28 13.29 38.90 -19.87
CA SER A 28 12.51 38.63 -21.07
C SER A 28 11.28 37.79 -20.72
N TYR A 29 10.10 38.19 -21.24
CA TYR A 29 8.88 37.40 -21.17
C TYR A 29 9.09 36.04 -21.85
N ASP A 30 9.18 34.96 -21.07
CA ASP A 30 9.07 33.60 -21.62
C ASP A 30 7.59 33.17 -21.65
N ILE A 31 6.94 33.42 -22.78
CA ILE A 31 5.56 33.00 -23.07
C ILE A 31 5.42 31.51 -23.44
N ARG A 32 6.50 30.71 -23.35
CA ARG A 32 6.44 29.25 -23.58
C ARG A 32 5.78 28.56 -22.37
N GLN A 33 4.49 28.83 -22.18
CA GLN A 33 3.69 28.25 -21.10
C GLN A 33 3.56 26.73 -21.28
N GLY A 34 4.48 25.96 -20.70
CA GLY A 34 4.33 24.52 -20.47
C GLY A 34 4.08 23.66 -21.72
N LEU A 35 4.50 24.11 -22.92
CA LEU A 35 4.39 23.33 -24.15
C LEU A 35 5.67 22.52 -24.38
N TYR A 36 5.65 21.23 -24.08
CA TYR A 36 6.81 20.35 -24.28
C TYR A 36 6.47 19.13 -25.13
N ALA A 37 7.39 18.78 -26.02
CA ALA A 37 7.32 17.60 -26.88
C ALA A 37 8.54 16.72 -26.62
N PHE A 38 8.32 15.55 -26.02
CA PHE A 38 9.36 14.55 -25.79
C PHE A 38 9.30 13.54 -26.92
N LYS A 39 10.31 13.50 -27.80
CA LYS A 39 10.33 12.60 -28.96
C LYS A 39 11.32 11.46 -28.77
N ASN A 40 11.15 10.40 -29.56
CA ASN A 40 12.04 9.23 -29.63
C ASN A 40 12.18 8.42 -28.34
N ALA A 41 11.25 8.56 -27.39
CA ALA A 41 11.28 7.81 -26.14
C ALA A 41 10.56 6.45 -26.26
N THR A 42 10.87 5.52 -25.35
CA THR A 42 9.97 4.40 -25.06
C THR A 42 8.98 4.83 -23.98
N ILE A 43 7.72 5.07 -24.37
CA ILE A 43 6.69 5.58 -23.47
C ILE A 43 5.87 4.40 -22.96
N VAL A 44 5.97 4.11 -21.66
CA VAL A 44 5.10 3.16 -20.98
C VAL A 44 3.87 3.93 -20.52
N VAL A 45 2.76 3.76 -21.23
CA VAL A 45 1.51 4.51 -21.00
C VAL A 45 0.83 4.04 -19.71
N ASN A 46 0.78 2.73 -19.55
CA ASN A 46 0.24 2.01 -18.40
C ASN A 46 0.85 0.60 -18.40
N ALA A 47 0.50 -0.26 -17.44
CA ALA A 47 1.10 -1.59 -17.36
C ALA A 47 0.81 -2.52 -18.55
N ASN A 48 -0.16 -2.19 -19.40
CA ASN A 48 -0.54 -2.99 -20.57
C ASN A 48 -0.06 -2.41 -21.91
N GLN A 49 0.37 -1.15 -21.94
CA GLN A 49 0.64 -0.44 -23.18
C GLN A 49 2.00 0.27 -23.14
N THR A 50 2.84 -0.07 -24.12
CA THR A 50 4.13 0.59 -24.36
C THR A 50 4.23 1.04 -25.81
N ILE A 51 4.67 2.28 -26.01
CA ILE A 51 4.86 2.93 -27.31
C ILE A 51 6.36 3.10 -27.53
N LYS A 52 6.93 2.41 -28.51
CA LYS A 52 8.33 2.54 -28.90
C LYS A 52 8.51 3.70 -29.87
N ASN A 53 9.63 4.44 -29.77
CA ASN A 53 9.90 5.63 -30.58
C ASN A 53 8.72 6.61 -30.58
N GLY A 54 8.11 6.76 -29.40
CA GLY A 54 6.92 7.59 -29.20
C GLY A 54 7.26 9.06 -29.02
N THR A 55 6.25 9.89 -29.26
CA THR A 55 6.22 11.30 -28.93
C THR A 55 5.18 11.53 -27.83
N LEU A 56 5.56 12.21 -26.75
CA LEU A 56 4.67 12.72 -25.70
C LEU A 56 4.56 14.23 -25.84
N LEU A 57 3.33 14.73 -26.00
CA LEU A 57 3.01 16.16 -26.03
C LEU A 57 2.32 16.55 -24.73
N ILE A 58 2.86 17.53 -24.03
CA ILE A 58 2.21 18.15 -22.87
C ILE A 58 1.91 19.62 -23.15
N LYS A 59 0.76 20.08 -22.65
CA LYS A 59 0.29 21.46 -22.77
C LYS A 59 -0.09 21.99 -21.39
N GLY A 60 0.72 22.88 -20.86
CA GLY A 60 0.59 23.36 -19.49
C GLY A 60 0.76 22.18 -18.53
N GLN A 61 -0.27 21.91 -17.73
CA GLN A 61 -0.26 20.82 -16.75
C GLN A 61 -0.82 19.50 -17.27
N LEU A 62 -1.29 19.44 -18.51
CA LEU A 62 -2.03 18.29 -19.05
C LEU A 62 -1.26 17.57 -20.17
N ILE A 63 -1.49 16.27 -20.26
CA ILE A 63 -1.06 15.44 -21.38
C ILE A 63 -1.99 15.73 -22.57
N GLN A 64 -1.43 16.23 -23.67
CA GLN A 64 -2.17 16.50 -24.89
C GLN A 64 -2.30 15.24 -25.76
N ALA A 65 -1.22 14.48 -25.93
CA ALA A 65 -1.20 13.24 -26.69
C ALA A 65 0.07 12.40 -26.40
N ALA A 66 -0.02 11.08 -26.52
CA ALA A 66 1.11 10.16 -26.53
C ALA A 66 0.92 9.14 -27.66
N GLY A 67 1.91 8.99 -28.55
CA GLY A 67 1.75 8.18 -29.76
C GLY A 67 2.99 8.13 -30.64
N THR A 68 3.00 7.21 -31.61
CA THR A 68 4.04 7.15 -32.66
C THR A 68 3.72 8.14 -33.78
N GLY A 69 4.75 8.81 -34.32
CA GLY A 69 4.60 9.66 -35.51
C GLY A 69 3.74 10.91 -35.31
N LEU A 70 3.54 11.38 -34.08
CA LEU A 70 2.79 12.61 -33.82
C LEU A 70 3.50 13.83 -34.40
N SER A 71 2.77 14.66 -35.15
CA SER A 71 3.24 15.97 -35.59
C SER A 71 3.36 16.90 -34.38
N ILE A 72 4.53 17.49 -34.18
CA ILE A 72 4.77 18.43 -33.09
C ILE A 72 4.28 19.82 -33.51
N PRO A 73 3.29 20.43 -32.83
CA PRO A 73 2.81 21.77 -33.16
C PRO A 73 3.89 22.84 -32.97
N LYS A 74 3.76 23.96 -33.69
CA LYS A 74 4.65 25.12 -33.52
C LYS A 74 4.58 25.65 -32.07
N GLY A 75 5.72 26.09 -31.54
CA GLY A 75 5.83 26.65 -30.18
C GLY A 75 6.15 25.65 -29.07
N TYR A 76 6.20 24.35 -29.38
CA TYR A 76 6.64 23.31 -28.44
C TYR A 76 8.16 23.31 -28.25
N VAL A 77 8.60 23.18 -27.01
CA VAL A 77 9.99 22.87 -26.68
C VAL A 77 10.21 21.39 -26.93
N VAL A 78 11.04 21.07 -27.92
CA VAL A 78 11.32 19.69 -28.31
C VAL A 78 12.50 19.17 -27.51
N ILE A 79 12.28 18.06 -26.80
CA ILE A 79 13.29 17.33 -26.03
C ILE A 79 13.44 15.95 -26.68
N ASP A 80 14.65 15.64 -27.13
CA ASP A 80 14.97 14.33 -27.67
C ASP A 80 15.35 13.37 -26.56
N LEU A 81 14.59 12.28 -26.44
CA LEU A 81 14.75 11.26 -25.41
C LEU A 81 15.12 9.91 -26.03
N GLN A 82 15.86 9.92 -27.15
CA GLN A 82 16.34 8.70 -27.78
C GLN A 82 17.04 7.78 -26.78
N GLY A 83 16.59 6.52 -26.72
CA GLY A 83 17.11 5.50 -25.82
C GLY A 83 16.64 5.62 -24.36
N LYS A 84 15.83 6.62 -24.02
CA LYS A 84 15.25 6.81 -22.69
C LYS A 84 13.83 6.26 -22.61
N PHE A 85 13.35 6.12 -21.38
CA PHE A 85 11.99 5.68 -21.10
C PHE A 85 11.19 6.77 -20.39
N ILE A 86 9.89 6.80 -20.65
CA ILE A 86 8.92 7.62 -19.91
C ILE A 86 7.92 6.67 -19.25
N TYR A 87 7.70 6.84 -17.93
CA TYR A 87 6.69 6.12 -17.16
C TYR A 87 5.77 7.11 -16.44
N PRO A 88 4.52 6.74 -16.09
CA PRO A 88 3.73 7.57 -15.19
C PRO A 88 4.48 7.75 -13.86
N SER A 89 4.40 8.93 -13.24
CA SER A 89 4.97 9.13 -11.92
C SER A 89 4.21 8.26 -10.91
N LEU A 90 4.92 7.82 -9.87
CA LEU A 90 4.35 6.93 -8.87
C LEU A 90 3.29 7.65 -8.04
N VAL A 91 2.33 6.87 -7.53
CA VAL A 91 1.28 7.32 -6.62
C VAL A 91 1.39 6.54 -5.32
N ASP A 92 1.68 7.24 -4.20
CA ASP A 92 1.67 6.60 -2.88
C ASP A 92 0.27 6.67 -2.26
N PRO A 93 -0.38 5.54 -1.96
CA PRO A 93 -1.74 5.51 -1.41
C PRO A 93 -1.81 5.77 0.10
N PHE A 94 -0.69 5.91 0.82
CA PHE A 94 -0.70 6.09 2.27
C PHE A 94 0.54 6.87 2.75
N THR A 95 0.38 8.13 3.13
CA THR A 95 1.48 8.96 3.67
C THR A 95 1.01 9.87 4.81
N SER A 96 1.96 10.37 5.59
CA SER A 96 1.76 11.50 6.52
C SER A 96 2.37 12.81 5.99
N TYR A 97 2.46 12.96 4.66
CA TYR A 97 3.10 14.11 4.03
C TYR A 97 2.32 15.40 4.28
N GLY A 98 2.97 16.45 4.76
CA GLY A 98 2.35 17.78 4.89
C GLY A 98 1.27 17.90 5.96
N VAL A 99 1.24 16.99 6.94
CA VAL A 99 0.37 17.07 8.13
C VAL A 99 1.19 17.08 9.42
N PRO A 100 0.67 17.66 10.52
CA PRO A 100 1.34 17.66 11.81
C PRO A 100 1.64 16.24 12.31
N GLU A 101 2.80 16.07 12.95
CA GLU A 101 3.16 14.81 13.58
C GLU A 101 2.30 14.53 14.81
N VAL A 102 2.01 13.24 14.99
CA VAL A 102 1.13 12.76 16.07
C VAL A 102 2.03 12.22 17.18
N SER A 103 2.43 13.09 18.09
CA SER A 103 3.28 12.72 19.24
C SER A 103 2.46 12.67 20.52
N ARG A 104 2.60 11.59 21.28
CA ARG A 104 2.01 11.51 22.63
C ARG A 104 2.83 12.39 23.55
N ILE A 105 2.18 13.35 24.19
CA ILE A 105 2.80 14.13 25.25
C ILE A 105 3.00 13.19 26.43
N ASN A 106 4.25 13.03 26.89
CA ASN A 106 4.54 12.39 28.16
C ASN A 106 4.07 13.33 29.28
N ALA A 107 2.79 13.26 29.62
CA ALA A 107 2.25 13.98 30.76
C ALA A 107 2.63 13.24 32.06
N GLY A 108 2.80 14.01 33.15
CA GLY A 108 3.15 13.53 34.48
C GLY A 108 2.08 12.61 35.12
N PRO A 109 1.84 12.66 36.45
CA PRO A 109 0.93 11.72 37.09
C PRO A 109 -0.44 11.70 36.39
N ARG A 110 -0.86 10.51 35.92
CA ARG A 110 -2.08 10.31 35.12
C ARG A 110 -3.31 10.65 35.95
N GLN A 111 -4.07 11.64 35.52
CA GLN A 111 -5.46 11.84 35.94
C GLN A 111 -6.38 11.00 35.04
N SER A 112 -7.39 10.35 35.63
CA SER A 112 -8.39 9.59 34.87
C SER A 112 -9.33 10.51 34.11
N ILE A 113 -9.47 10.29 32.80
CA ILE A 113 -10.31 11.10 31.91
C ILE A 113 -11.36 10.19 31.24
N PHE A 114 -12.59 10.21 31.76
CA PHE A 114 -13.69 9.38 31.24
C PHE A 114 -14.43 10.01 30.06
N THR A 115 -14.56 11.34 30.07
CA THR A 115 -15.24 12.12 29.01
C THR A 115 -14.26 13.08 28.35
N SER A 116 -14.55 13.44 27.10
CA SER A 116 -13.76 14.36 26.29
C SER A 116 -13.51 15.68 27.01
N THR A 117 -12.27 16.16 26.94
CA THR A 117 -11.85 17.47 27.43
C THR A 117 -12.02 18.57 26.36
N LYS A 118 -12.33 18.16 25.12
CA LYS A 118 -12.54 19.05 23.98
C LYS A 118 -13.79 19.91 24.20
N GLN A 119 -13.61 21.23 24.23
CA GLN A 119 -14.71 22.19 24.36
C GLN A 119 -15.56 22.22 23.08
N GLY A 120 -16.89 22.13 23.24
CA GLY A 120 -17.87 22.16 22.14
C GLY A 120 -18.73 20.90 22.07
N ALA A 121 -19.65 20.86 21.10
CA ALA A 121 -20.62 19.78 20.90
C ALA A 121 -20.00 18.54 20.23
N TYR A 122 -18.89 18.05 20.78
CA TYR A 122 -18.16 16.89 20.25
C TYR A 122 -18.60 15.59 20.92
N GLY A 123 -18.22 14.46 20.30
CA GLY A 123 -18.38 13.14 20.91
C GLY A 123 -17.64 13.04 22.25
N TRP A 124 -18.15 12.17 23.13
CA TRP A 124 -17.62 11.99 24.48
C TRP A 124 -16.20 11.37 24.50
N ASN A 125 -15.71 10.79 23.41
CA ASN A 125 -14.41 10.13 23.35
C ASN A 125 -13.49 10.76 22.29
N GLU A 126 -12.35 11.28 22.71
CA GLU A 126 -11.39 11.95 21.82
C GLU A 126 -10.59 11.00 20.91
N ALA A 127 -10.78 9.68 21.03
CA ALA A 127 -10.27 8.75 20.03
C ALA A 127 -11.11 8.75 18.75
N ILE A 128 -12.32 9.31 18.79
CA ILE A 128 -13.22 9.46 17.64
C ILE A 128 -13.14 10.91 17.16
N ARG A 129 -12.41 11.13 16.06
CA ARG A 129 -12.10 12.46 15.49
C ARG A 129 -12.52 12.59 14.01
N PRO A 130 -13.75 12.18 13.62
CA PRO A 130 -14.22 12.31 12.25
C PRO A 130 -14.17 13.76 11.74
N GLU A 131 -14.30 14.76 12.61
CA GLU A 131 -14.20 16.19 12.27
C GLU A 131 -12.80 16.66 11.80
N THR A 132 -11.80 15.77 11.81
CA THR A 132 -10.46 16.11 11.34
C THR A 132 -10.40 16.06 9.82
N HIS A 133 -10.21 17.20 9.17
CA HIS A 133 -10.10 17.27 7.71
C HIS A 133 -8.68 17.60 7.27
N VAL A 134 -8.03 16.66 6.58
CA VAL A 134 -6.64 16.84 6.09
C VAL A 134 -6.50 18.04 5.18
N ASN A 135 -7.50 18.36 4.35
CA ASN A 135 -7.44 19.54 3.48
C ASN A 135 -7.32 20.88 4.24
N ALA A 136 -7.76 20.94 5.50
CA ALA A 136 -7.60 22.11 6.37
C ALA A 136 -6.27 22.12 7.14
N LEU A 137 -5.64 20.95 7.32
CA LEU A 137 -4.37 20.79 8.03
C LEU A 137 -3.15 20.78 7.10
N PHE A 138 -3.38 20.56 5.81
CA PHE A 138 -2.33 20.30 4.85
C PHE A 138 -1.48 21.53 4.56
N THR A 139 -0.18 21.37 4.69
CA THR A 139 0.84 22.36 4.31
C THR A 139 1.93 21.67 3.53
N ALA A 140 2.29 22.19 2.35
CA ALA A 140 3.29 21.56 1.51
C ALA A 140 4.70 21.64 2.14
N ASP A 141 5.31 20.48 2.40
CA ASP A 141 6.71 20.38 2.81
C ASP A 141 7.60 20.18 1.58
N SER A 142 8.45 21.16 1.26
CA SER A 142 9.29 21.12 0.07
C SER A 142 10.41 20.07 0.17
N LYS A 143 10.94 19.81 1.36
CA LYS A 143 12.02 18.83 1.58
C LYS A 143 11.49 17.41 1.46
N LYS A 144 10.39 17.10 2.15
CA LYS A 144 9.75 15.78 2.04
C LYS A 144 9.21 15.53 0.63
N ALA A 145 8.69 16.55 -0.05
CA ALA A 145 8.30 16.42 -1.45
C ALA A 145 9.48 16.10 -2.36
N ASP A 146 10.66 16.70 -2.13
CA ASP A 146 11.86 16.43 -2.89
C ASP A 146 12.35 14.98 -2.70
N GLU A 147 12.34 14.46 -1.48
CA GLU A 147 12.68 13.05 -1.18
C GLU A 147 11.76 12.05 -1.89
N LEU A 148 10.46 12.31 -1.87
CA LEU A 148 9.46 11.50 -2.57
C LEU A 148 9.62 11.61 -4.09
N ARG A 149 9.83 12.82 -4.63
CA ARG A 149 10.06 13.04 -6.07
C ARG A 149 11.31 12.34 -6.57
N LYS A 150 12.39 12.31 -5.78
CA LYS A 150 13.63 11.56 -6.10
C LYS A 150 13.38 10.06 -6.24
N SER A 151 12.39 9.54 -5.52
CA SER A 151 11.97 8.14 -5.63
C SER A 151 10.96 7.90 -6.77
N GLY A 152 10.55 8.95 -7.48
CA GLY A 152 9.66 8.88 -8.64
C GLY A 152 8.19 9.18 -8.34
N TYR A 153 7.83 9.53 -7.10
CA TYR A 153 6.46 9.90 -6.75
C TYR A 153 6.08 11.26 -7.34
N GLY A 154 4.89 11.34 -7.92
CA GLY A 154 4.30 12.60 -8.40
C GLY A 154 3.04 12.99 -7.61
N SER A 155 2.40 12.03 -6.95
CA SER A 155 1.19 12.26 -6.16
C SER A 155 1.14 11.32 -4.95
N VAL A 156 0.51 11.78 -3.88
CA VAL A 156 0.42 11.03 -2.63
C VAL A 156 -0.95 11.22 -1.98
N HIS A 157 -1.39 10.21 -1.24
CA HIS A 157 -2.53 10.28 -0.35
C HIS A 157 -2.05 10.62 1.07
N VAL A 158 -2.61 11.67 1.64
CA VAL A 158 -2.20 12.24 2.92
C VAL A 158 -3.23 11.93 3.99
N ILE A 159 -2.77 11.35 5.10
CA ILE A 159 -3.61 10.88 6.20
C ILE A 159 -3.05 11.44 7.51
N HIS A 160 -3.90 12.06 8.32
CA HIS A 160 -3.57 12.43 9.69
C HIS A 160 -3.83 11.24 10.62
N ARG A 161 -2.76 10.57 11.08
CA ARG A 161 -2.84 9.28 11.81
C ARG A 161 -3.18 9.43 13.30
N ASN A 162 -4.23 10.18 13.64
CA ASN A 162 -4.61 10.45 15.03
C ASN A 162 -6.03 9.97 15.37
N GLY A 163 -6.12 8.90 16.17
CA GLY A 163 -7.40 8.35 16.65
C GLY A 163 -7.85 7.06 15.94
N ILE A 164 -8.96 6.53 16.42
CA ILE A 164 -9.65 5.35 15.90
C ILE A 164 -10.49 5.71 14.69
N SER A 165 -11.25 6.80 14.76
CA SER A 165 -11.86 7.47 13.61
C SER A 165 -11.08 8.75 13.37
N ARG A 166 -10.48 8.91 12.20
CA ARG A 166 -9.44 9.93 11.92
C ARG A 166 -9.89 11.01 10.94
N GLY A 167 -11.18 11.01 10.59
CA GLY A 167 -11.75 11.94 9.63
C GLY A 167 -11.29 11.72 8.19
N THR A 168 -11.26 12.78 7.40
CA THR A 168 -11.07 12.71 5.95
C THR A 168 -9.63 12.95 5.54
N SER A 169 -9.10 12.08 4.68
CA SER A 169 -7.81 12.23 4.00
C SER A 169 -7.94 13.01 2.70
N ALA A 170 -6.80 13.44 2.15
CA ALA A 170 -6.73 14.16 0.88
C ALA A 170 -5.69 13.56 -0.05
N ALA A 171 -5.91 13.64 -1.36
CA ALA A 171 -4.92 13.30 -2.38
C ALA A 171 -4.31 14.59 -2.95
N VAL A 172 -2.98 14.65 -3.02
CA VAL A 172 -2.23 15.86 -3.42
C VAL A 172 -1.10 15.52 -4.40
N THR A 173 -0.68 16.50 -5.19
CA THR A 173 0.52 16.42 -6.02
C THR A 173 1.75 16.90 -5.26
N LEU A 174 2.92 16.43 -5.69
CA LEU A 174 4.22 16.91 -5.22
C LEU A 174 4.76 18.04 -6.11
N SER A 175 3.92 18.95 -6.61
CA SER A 175 4.32 20.00 -7.57
C SER A 175 5.09 21.16 -6.93
N GLY A 176 5.08 21.26 -5.60
CA GLY A 176 5.65 22.41 -4.87
C GLY A 176 4.96 23.73 -5.23
N GLU A 177 3.76 23.67 -5.78
CA GLU A 177 2.86 24.81 -5.96
C GLU A 177 2.13 25.08 -4.64
N ARG A 178 1.40 26.20 -4.60
CA ARG A 178 0.49 26.51 -3.49
C ARG A 178 -0.48 25.35 -3.24
N GLU A 179 -0.88 25.17 -1.99
CA GLU A 179 -1.70 24.05 -1.51
C GLU A 179 -3.01 23.93 -2.30
N ASN A 180 -3.62 25.06 -2.66
CA ASN A 180 -4.84 25.13 -3.47
C ASN A 180 -4.67 24.54 -4.89
N ASN A 181 -3.45 24.57 -5.45
CA ASN A 181 -3.15 24.01 -6.77
C ASN A 181 -2.63 22.57 -6.69
N SER A 182 -2.16 22.15 -5.51
CA SER A 182 -1.66 20.80 -5.28
C SER A 182 -2.75 19.79 -4.95
N MET A 183 -3.95 20.26 -4.57
CA MET A 183 -5.06 19.41 -4.14
C MET A 183 -5.73 18.68 -5.32
N LEU A 184 -5.62 17.35 -5.37
CA LEU A 184 -6.31 16.52 -6.38
C LEU A 184 -7.70 16.09 -5.93
N ASN A 185 -7.83 15.72 -4.65
CA ASN A 185 -9.08 15.36 -4.03
C ASN A 185 -9.03 15.74 -2.53
N ALA A 186 -9.86 16.70 -2.13
CA ALA A 186 -9.87 17.23 -0.77
C ALA A 186 -10.51 16.31 0.28
N LYS A 187 -11.35 15.36 -0.14
CA LYS A 187 -12.06 14.39 0.71
C LYS A 187 -12.00 13.01 0.06
N SER A 188 -10.80 12.43 0.09
CA SER A 188 -10.46 11.19 -0.62
C SER A 188 -11.02 9.94 0.05
N ALA A 189 -10.83 9.80 1.36
CA ALA A 189 -11.32 8.65 2.13
C ALA A 189 -11.63 9.04 3.58
N ALA A 190 -12.52 8.28 4.22
CA ALA A 190 -12.69 8.26 5.67
C ALA A 190 -11.68 7.29 6.27
N ASN A 191 -10.98 7.68 7.34
CA ASN A 191 -9.81 6.94 7.84
C ASN A 191 -10.06 6.36 9.23
N TYR A 192 -9.63 5.11 9.42
CA TYR A 192 -9.84 4.35 10.65
C TYR A 192 -8.57 3.63 11.11
N SER A 193 -8.51 3.31 12.39
CA SER A 193 -7.51 2.40 12.96
C SER A 193 -7.97 1.81 14.29
N PHE A 194 -7.19 0.88 14.84
CA PHE A 194 -7.38 0.42 16.22
C PHE A 194 -6.60 1.22 17.27
N SER A 195 -5.85 2.25 16.87
CA SER A 195 -5.04 3.08 17.77
C SER A 195 -5.83 4.30 18.24
N LYS A 196 -5.87 4.57 19.54
CA LYS A 196 -6.50 5.79 20.08
C LYS A 196 -5.72 7.09 19.81
N GLY A 197 -4.57 7.01 19.14
CA GLY A 197 -3.73 8.16 18.84
C GLY A 197 -3.27 8.88 20.10
N THR A 198 -3.52 10.19 20.16
CA THR A 198 -3.16 11.08 21.28
C THR A 198 -4.28 11.29 22.29
N SER A 199 -5.44 10.62 22.15
CA SER A 199 -6.53 10.72 23.12
C SER A 199 -6.03 10.41 24.52
N GLN A 200 -6.34 11.31 25.45
CA GLN A 200 -6.04 11.16 26.88
C GLN A 200 -7.15 10.40 27.61
N ASN A 201 -8.26 10.06 26.95
CA ASN A 201 -9.32 9.28 27.57
C ASN A 201 -8.79 7.92 28.04
N ASP A 202 -9.28 7.48 29.20
CA ASP A 202 -8.93 6.19 29.80
C ASP A 202 -9.35 5.04 28.87
N TYR A 203 -10.57 5.15 28.33
CA TYR A 203 -11.11 4.24 27.35
C TYR A 203 -10.82 4.73 25.91
N PRO A 204 -10.33 3.87 25.01
CA PRO A 204 -9.99 2.46 25.21
C PRO A 204 -8.56 2.24 25.72
N SER A 205 -8.36 1.17 26.48
CA SER A 205 -7.04 0.72 26.96
C SER A 205 -6.53 -0.54 26.27
N SER A 206 -7.36 -1.19 25.44
CA SER A 206 -7.05 -2.44 24.75
C SER A 206 -7.59 -2.45 23.33
N LEU A 207 -7.10 -3.38 22.51
CA LEU A 207 -7.62 -3.62 21.16
C LEU A 207 -9.12 -3.93 21.15
N MET A 208 -9.59 -4.73 22.12
CA MET A 208 -11.02 -5.04 22.27
C MET A 208 -11.84 -3.77 22.55
N GLY A 209 -11.32 -2.89 23.40
CA GLY A 209 -11.93 -1.59 23.65
C GLY A 209 -11.97 -0.70 22.41
N SER A 210 -10.88 -0.66 21.61
CA SER A 210 -10.87 0.10 20.36
C SER A 210 -11.91 -0.40 19.36
N ILE A 211 -12.06 -1.73 19.25
CA ILE A 211 -13.09 -2.36 18.41
C ILE A 211 -14.48 -2.03 18.91
N ALA A 212 -14.73 -2.18 20.21
CA ALA A 212 -16.02 -1.88 20.82
C ALA A 212 -16.39 -0.39 20.66
N LEU A 213 -15.44 0.52 20.86
CA LEU A 213 -15.66 1.96 20.65
C LEU A 213 -16.00 2.29 19.20
N LEU A 214 -15.29 1.71 18.23
CA LEU A 214 -15.60 1.92 16.81
C LEU A 214 -17.00 1.38 16.46
N ARG A 215 -17.33 0.16 16.91
CA ARG A 215 -18.68 -0.42 16.72
C ARG A 215 -19.76 0.46 17.35
N GLN A 216 -19.54 0.90 18.57
CA GLN A 216 -20.43 1.83 19.27
C GLN A 216 -20.59 3.12 18.46
N THR A 217 -19.52 3.68 17.91
CA THR A 217 -19.60 4.90 17.07
C THR A 217 -20.52 4.71 15.86
N TYR A 218 -20.49 3.55 15.20
CA TYR A 218 -21.43 3.27 14.10
C TYR A 218 -22.88 3.21 14.57
N TYR A 219 -23.15 2.56 15.71
CA TYR A 219 -24.49 2.50 16.29
C TYR A 219 -24.99 3.88 16.75
N ASP A 220 -24.14 4.64 17.43
CA ASP A 220 -24.41 6.00 17.88
C ASP A 220 -24.68 6.91 16.68
N ALA A 221 -23.92 6.78 15.59
CA ALA A 221 -24.13 7.56 14.37
C ALA A 221 -25.46 7.21 13.66
N ALA A 222 -25.84 5.92 13.65
CA ALA A 222 -27.12 5.46 13.11
C ALA A 222 -28.32 5.89 13.98
N TRP A 223 -28.14 5.96 15.30
CA TRP A 223 -29.12 6.57 16.20
C TRP A 223 -29.21 8.08 15.97
N TYR A 224 -28.05 8.77 15.90
CA TYR A 224 -27.95 10.21 15.70
C TYR A 224 -28.65 10.68 14.42
N GLY A 225 -28.59 9.88 13.34
CA GLY A 225 -29.29 10.19 12.09
C GLY A 225 -30.83 10.10 12.16
N ARG A 226 -31.40 9.59 13.26
CA ARG A 226 -32.85 9.40 13.47
C ARG A 226 -33.44 10.26 14.58
N GLN A 227 -32.59 10.96 15.33
CA GLN A 227 -32.98 11.84 16.43
C GLN A 227 -32.83 13.32 16.02
N ASN A 228 -33.44 14.21 16.81
CA ASN A 228 -33.40 15.66 16.64
C ASN A 228 -33.31 16.42 17.97
N GLU A 229 -32.94 15.73 19.05
CA GLU A 229 -32.82 16.24 20.42
C GLU A 229 -31.47 16.93 20.66
N GLU A 230 -30.39 16.44 20.03
CA GLU A 230 -29.06 16.98 20.19
C GLU A 230 -28.31 17.17 18.87
N TYR A 231 -27.38 18.13 18.87
CA TYR A 231 -26.41 18.30 17.80
C TYR A 231 -25.04 17.82 18.27
N ASN A 232 -24.46 16.88 17.54
CA ASN A 232 -23.16 16.29 17.83
C ASN A 232 -22.27 16.38 16.59
N ILE A 233 -21.22 17.20 16.67
CA ILE A 233 -20.29 17.47 15.56
C ILE A 233 -19.61 16.17 15.10
N SER A 234 -19.15 15.34 16.05
CA SER A 234 -18.43 14.12 15.71
C SER A 234 -19.34 13.11 15.00
N LEU A 235 -20.57 12.89 15.48
CA LEU A 235 -21.50 11.97 14.82
C LEU A 235 -22.04 12.52 13.49
N ALA A 236 -22.25 13.83 13.39
CA ALA A 236 -22.59 14.47 12.13
C ALA A 236 -21.50 14.27 11.07
N GLU A 237 -20.24 14.59 11.40
CA GLU A 237 -19.11 14.39 10.50
C GLU A 237 -18.85 12.91 10.18
N PHE A 238 -19.05 12.02 11.15
CA PHE A 238 -18.94 10.58 10.90
C PHE A 238 -19.94 10.12 9.83
N ASN A 239 -21.19 10.58 9.92
CA ASN A 239 -22.27 10.23 8.97
C ASN A 239 -22.02 10.77 7.55
N THR A 240 -21.51 12.00 7.41
CA THR A 240 -21.21 12.57 6.07
C THR A 240 -20.13 11.77 5.34
N GLN A 241 -19.24 11.13 6.09
CA GLN A 241 -18.09 10.37 5.58
C GLN A 241 -18.42 8.93 5.20
N GLN A 242 -19.65 8.45 5.42
CA GLN A 242 -20.01 7.05 5.18
C GLN A 242 -20.14 6.66 3.71
N ASN A 243 -20.14 7.64 2.81
CA ASN A 243 -20.33 7.47 1.35
C ASN A 243 -19.05 7.65 0.54
N ILE A 244 -17.93 8.00 1.16
CA ILE A 244 -16.62 8.06 0.51
C ILE A 244 -15.85 6.74 0.75
N PRO A 245 -14.77 6.45 0.01
CA PRO A 245 -13.91 5.31 0.29
C PRO A 245 -13.53 5.22 1.77
N GLN A 246 -13.47 4.01 2.32
CA GLN A 246 -13.21 3.77 3.74
C GLN A 246 -11.83 3.12 3.87
N LEU A 247 -10.86 3.82 4.45
CA LEU A 247 -9.48 3.34 4.63
C LEU A 247 -9.24 2.94 6.08
N PHE A 248 -8.71 1.74 6.29
CA PHE A 248 -8.41 1.21 7.62
C PHE A 248 -6.92 0.87 7.75
N GLU A 249 -6.23 1.45 8.73
CA GLU A 249 -4.88 1.02 9.11
C GLU A 249 -4.96 -0.11 10.15
N ALA A 250 -4.52 -1.30 9.74
CA ALA A 250 -4.54 -2.52 10.55
C ALA A 250 -3.15 -3.15 10.58
N GLU A 251 -2.62 -3.41 11.77
CA GLU A 251 -1.33 -4.08 11.94
C GLU A 251 -1.53 -5.58 12.11
N GLY A 252 -0.95 -6.38 11.23
CA GLY A 252 -1.03 -7.84 11.24
C GLY A 252 -2.26 -8.39 10.51
N TRP A 253 -2.11 -9.58 9.92
CA TRP A 253 -3.20 -10.25 9.20
C TRP A 253 -4.45 -10.47 10.08
N GLN A 254 -4.30 -10.64 11.39
CA GLN A 254 -5.44 -10.81 12.31
C GLN A 254 -6.31 -9.55 12.36
N ASN A 255 -5.68 -8.37 12.33
CA ASN A 255 -6.40 -7.11 12.38
C ASN A 255 -7.09 -6.78 11.06
N ILE A 256 -6.59 -7.30 9.93
CA ILE A 256 -7.32 -7.29 8.65
C ILE A 256 -8.67 -8.00 8.82
N LEU A 257 -8.68 -9.22 9.38
CA LEU A 257 -9.91 -9.98 9.60
C LEU A 257 -10.86 -9.31 10.61
N ARG A 258 -10.31 -8.65 11.64
CA ARG A 258 -11.12 -7.89 12.61
C ARG A 258 -11.76 -6.67 11.97
N ALA A 259 -11.01 -5.92 11.16
CA ALA A 259 -11.54 -4.78 10.40
C ALA A 259 -12.62 -5.24 9.41
N ASP A 260 -12.39 -6.34 8.67
CA ASP A 260 -13.38 -6.94 7.76
C ASP A 260 -14.68 -7.33 8.47
N LYS A 261 -14.62 -7.91 9.68
CA LYS A 261 -15.82 -8.23 10.47
C LYS A 261 -16.64 -6.98 10.79
N ILE A 262 -15.99 -5.89 11.19
CA ILE A 262 -16.66 -4.60 11.43
C ILE A 262 -17.25 -4.07 10.13
N ALA A 263 -16.50 -4.15 9.03
CA ALA A 263 -16.95 -3.70 7.72
C ALA A 263 -18.25 -4.41 7.31
N LYS A 264 -18.28 -5.74 7.38
CA LYS A 264 -19.45 -6.57 7.08
C LYS A 264 -20.65 -6.26 7.98
N GLU A 265 -20.42 -6.06 9.27
CA GLU A 265 -21.47 -5.70 10.24
C GLU A 265 -22.19 -4.40 9.84
N PHE A 266 -21.47 -3.41 9.32
CA PHE A 266 -22.02 -2.10 8.95
C PHE A 266 -22.15 -1.88 7.44
N GLY A 267 -22.08 -2.95 6.64
CA GLY A 267 -22.25 -2.90 5.17
C GLY A 267 -21.18 -2.06 4.46
N LYS A 268 -19.94 -2.06 4.95
CA LYS A 268 -18.79 -1.35 4.38
C LYS A 268 -17.79 -2.31 3.75
N GLN A 269 -16.96 -1.76 2.86
CA GLN A 269 -15.78 -2.44 2.33
C GLN A 269 -14.56 -1.56 2.58
N TYR A 270 -13.63 -2.04 3.42
CA TYR A 270 -12.41 -1.29 3.72
C TYR A 270 -11.32 -1.50 2.67
N ILE A 271 -10.61 -0.42 2.36
CA ILE A 271 -9.25 -0.44 1.83
C ILE A 271 -8.33 -0.54 3.03
N ILE A 272 -7.53 -1.60 3.13
CA ILE A 272 -6.77 -1.90 4.34
C ILE A 272 -5.29 -1.65 4.10
N LYS A 273 -4.71 -0.68 4.82
CA LYS A 273 -3.27 -0.57 4.95
C LYS A 273 -2.82 -1.57 6.00
N SER A 274 -1.96 -2.50 5.60
CA SER A 274 -1.53 -3.63 6.41
C SER A 274 -0.03 -3.57 6.73
N SER A 275 0.54 -4.67 7.23
CA SER A 275 1.94 -4.80 7.66
C SER A 275 2.82 -5.63 6.73
N GLY A 276 2.27 -6.31 5.72
CA GLY A 276 3.06 -7.11 4.79
C GLY A 276 3.25 -8.58 5.23
N ASP A 277 2.42 -9.05 6.16
CA ASP A 277 2.43 -10.42 6.72
C ASP A 277 1.24 -11.27 6.23
N GLU A 278 0.57 -10.84 5.17
CA GLU A 278 -0.65 -11.48 4.67
C GLU A 278 -0.40 -12.89 4.13
N TYR A 279 0.81 -13.16 3.66
CA TYR A 279 1.27 -14.49 3.25
C TYR A 279 1.00 -15.58 4.30
N GLN A 280 0.94 -15.20 5.59
CA GLN A 280 0.66 -16.15 6.68
C GLN A 280 -0.76 -16.73 6.61
N ARG A 281 -1.74 -16.00 6.05
CA ARG A 281 -3.16 -16.37 6.02
C ARG A 281 -3.86 -15.90 4.74
N LEU A 282 -3.25 -16.15 3.57
CA LEU A 282 -3.74 -15.68 2.27
C LEU A 282 -5.21 -15.99 1.98
N GLU A 283 -5.66 -17.22 2.23
CA GLU A 283 -7.05 -17.61 1.96
C GLU A 283 -8.05 -16.81 2.79
N ALA A 284 -7.74 -16.58 4.08
CA ALA A 284 -8.58 -15.77 4.94
C ALA A 284 -8.57 -14.30 4.53
N VAL A 285 -7.40 -13.76 4.16
CA VAL A 285 -7.26 -12.40 3.64
C VAL A 285 -8.04 -12.24 2.33
N LYS A 286 -7.94 -13.19 1.41
CA LYS A 286 -8.70 -13.21 0.15
C LYS A 286 -10.21 -13.19 0.40
N ALA A 287 -10.69 -13.95 1.38
CA ALA A 287 -12.10 -14.03 1.74
C ALA A 287 -12.68 -12.71 2.30
N THR A 288 -11.84 -11.74 2.65
CA THR A 288 -12.30 -10.37 3.00
C THR A 288 -12.73 -9.56 1.77
N GLY A 289 -12.19 -9.89 0.58
CA GLY A 289 -12.35 -9.07 -0.61
C GLY A 289 -11.73 -7.67 -0.50
N ALA A 290 -10.97 -7.38 0.56
CA ALA A 290 -10.39 -6.06 0.80
C ALA A 290 -9.32 -5.74 -0.26
N SER A 291 -9.25 -4.46 -0.62
CA SER A 291 -8.11 -3.93 -1.36
C SER A 291 -7.01 -3.57 -0.36
N LEU A 292 -5.77 -3.99 -0.62
CA LEU A 292 -4.67 -3.84 0.35
C LEU A 292 -3.68 -2.75 -0.04
N ILE A 293 -3.16 -2.03 0.95
CA ILE A 293 -1.98 -1.19 0.83
C ILE A 293 -0.88 -1.85 1.66
N ILE A 294 0.13 -2.44 1.00
CA ILE A 294 1.18 -3.21 1.66
C ILE A 294 2.51 -2.42 1.65
N PRO A 295 3.25 -2.37 2.77
CA PRO A 295 4.57 -1.74 2.81
C PRO A 295 5.62 -2.64 2.16
N LEU A 296 6.73 -2.03 1.74
CA LEU A 296 7.94 -2.73 1.31
C LEU A 296 9.04 -2.68 2.39
N ASP A 297 8.65 -2.52 3.65
CA ASP A 297 9.56 -2.51 4.79
C ASP A 297 9.86 -3.95 5.22
N PHE A 298 11.01 -4.46 4.76
CA PHE A 298 11.43 -5.82 5.06
C PHE A 298 12.40 -5.83 6.23
N VAL A 299 12.22 -6.81 7.12
CA VAL A 299 13.13 -7.04 8.25
C VAL A 299 14.55 -7.20 7.74
N LYS A 300 15.50 -6.52 8.40
CA LYS A 300 16.94 -6.65 8.11
C LYS A 300 17.43 -8.05 8.47
N ALA A 301 18.52 -8.49 7.83
CA ALA A 301 19.13 -9.77 8.18
C ALA A 301 19.57 -9.76 9.65
N TYR A 302 19.22 -10.83 10.37
CA TYR A 302 19.67 -11.00 11.74
C TYR A 302 21.15 -11.37 11.76
N ASP A 303 21.89 -10.78 12.69
CA ASP A 303 23.26 -11.22 12.99
C ASP A 303 23.20 -12.51 13.80
N LEU A 304 23.69 -13.60 13.19
CA LEU A 304 23.74 -14.93 13.79
C LEU A 304 25.14 -15.29 14.29
N GLU A 305 26.12 -14.41 14.12
CA GLU A 305 27.50 -14.64 14.59
C GLU A 305 27.59 -14.54 16.11
N ASP A 306 26.74 -13.72 16.74
CA ASP A 306 26.58 -13.70 18.19
C ASP A 306 25.67 -14.84 18.69
N THR A 307 26.27 -15.76 19.44
CA THR A 307 25.57 -16.90 20.07
C THR A 307 24.48 -16.49 21.08
N LEU A 308 24.59 -15.30 21.69
CA LEU A 308 23.57 -14.79 22.62
C LEU A 308 22.41 -14.15 21.86
N ALA A 309 22.69 -13.35 20.83
CA ALA A 309 21.66 -12.76 19.98
C ALA A 309 20.85 -13.84 19.23
N SER A 310 21.53 -14.85 18.68
CA SER A 310 20.88 -15.93 17.92
C SER A 310 19.90 -16.77 18.74
N ARG A 311 20.15 -16.99 20.05
CA ARG A 311 19.23 -17.70 20.95
C ARG A 311 17.93 -16.95 21.22
N ASN A 312 17.93 -15.63 21.05
CA ASN A 312 16.76 -14.78 21.29
C ASN A 312 15.91 -14.55 20.03
N ILE A 313 16.33 -15.06 18.87
CA ILE A 313 15.56 -14.96 17.63
C ILE A 313 14.59 -16.13 17.54
N SER A 314 13.30 -15.80 17.53
CA SER A 314 12.23 -16.79 17.36
C SER A 314 12.16 -17.33 15.93
N LEU A 315 11.62 -18.54 15.77
CA LEU A 315 11.33 -19.11 14.45
C LEU A 315 10.37 -18.21 13.65
N ALA A 316 9.41 -17.57 14.32
CA ALA A 316 8.49 -16.63 13.69
C ALA A 316 9.22 -15.43 13.06
N GLN A 317 10.24 -14.91 13.73
CA GLN A 317 11.09 -13.82 13.22
C GLN A 317 11.91 -14.25 12.00
N LEU A 318 12.52 -15.44 12.02
CA LEU A 318 13.25 -15.97 10.87
C LEU A 318 12.34 -16.19 9.66
N LYS A 319 11.15 -16.78 9.88
CA LYS A 319 10.14 -16.93 8.84
C LYS A 319 9.69 -15.58 8.28
N ALA A 320 9.49 -14.59 9.14
CA ALA A 320 9.10 -13.25 8.70
C ALA A 320 10.17 -12.61 7.80
N TRP A 321 11.44 -12.71 8.18
CA TRP A 321 12.56 -12.24 7.38
C TRP A 321 12.63 -12.95 6.00
N GLU A 322 12.45 -14.27 5.97
CA GLU A 322 12.52 -15.07 4.75
C GLU A 322 11.34 -14.79 3.79
N PHE A 323 10.11 -14.74 4.32
CA PHE A 323 8.89 -14.71 3.52
C PHE A 323 8.32 -13.32 3.23
N ALA A 324 8.64 -12.29 4.02
CA ALA A 324 8.12 -10.94 3.78
C ALA A 324 8.35 -10.44 2.33
N PRO A 325 9.52 -10.68 1.69
CA PRO A 325 9.71 -10.29 0.28
C PRO A 325 8.80 -11.02 -0.72
N ALA A 326 8.35 -12.24 -0.42
CA ALA A 326 7.45 -13.02 -1.27
C ALA A 326 5.98 -12.57 -1.18
N ASN A 327 5.63 -11.74 -0.19
CA ASN A 327 4.25 -11.38 0.12
C ASN A 327 3.50 -10.78 -1.08
N ALA A 328 4.08 -9.78 -1.75
CA ALA A 328 3.45 -9.15 -2.91
C ALA A 328 3.20 -10.13 -4.07
N GLY A 329 4.15 -11.04 -4.33
CA GLY A 329 4.00 -12.08 -5.34
C GLY A 329 2.94 -13.14 -4.96
N ALA A 330 2.81 -13.44 -3.66
CA ALA A 330 1.78 -14.33 -3.16
C ALA A 330 0.38 -13.71 -3.29
N LEU A 331 0.23 -12.42 -3.00
CA LEU A 331 -1.02 -11.67 -3.18
C LEU A 331 -1.43 -11.61 -4.67
N GLU A 332 -0.47 -11.36 -5.57
CA GLU A 332 -0.69 -11.40 -7.02
C GLU A 332 -1.24 -12.76 -7.46
N LYS A 333 -0.56 -13.85 -7.08
CA LYS A 333 -0.98 -15.23 -7.42
C LYS A 333 -2.36 -15.58 -6.85
N ALA A 334 -2.69 -15.07 -5.67
CA ALA A 334 -3.99 -15.27 -5.05
C ALA A 334 -5.12 -14.45 -5.72
N GLY A 335 -4.78 -13.47 -6.56
CA GLY A 335 -5.73 -12.55 -7.18
C GLY A 335 -6.23 -11.45 -6.24
N ILE A 336 -5.47 -11.14 -5.18
CA ILE A 336 -5.83 -10.09 -4.22
C ILE A 336 -5.38 -8.75 -4.79
N LYS A 337 -6.26 -7.74 -4.78
CA LYS A 337 -5.93 -6.40 -5.26
C LYS A 337 -5.08 -5.66 -4.22
N PHE A 338 -3.88 -5.23 -4.61
CA PHE A 338 -2.99 -4.49 -3.71
C PHE A 338 -2.24 -3.35 -4.42
N SER A 339 -1.83 -2.36 -3.63
CA SER A 339 -0.87 -1.31 -3.98
C SER A 339 0.31 -1.32 -3.01
N LEU A 340 1.44 -0.78 -3.45
CA LEU A 340 2.66 -0.67 -2.64
C LEU A 340 2.82 0.76 -2.10
N THR A 341 3.34 0.90 -0.89
CA THR A 341 3.64 2.20 -0.27
C THR A 341 5.09 2.27 0.21
N ALA A 342 5.68 3.47 0.17
CA ALA A 342 6.97 3.75 0.80
C ALA A 342 6.82 4.02 2.30
N PHE A 343 5.60 4.13 2.83
CA PHE A 343 5.36 4.35 4.23
C PHE A 343 5.85 3.17 5.09
N GLY A 344 6.54 3.50 6.19
CA GLY A 344 7.17 2.53 7.10
C GLY A 344 8.66 2.34 6.85
N LEU A 345 9.17 2.66 5.66
CA LEU A 345 10.60 2.60 5.39
C LEU A 345 11.36 3.62 6.24
N GLU A 346 12.49 3.19 6.82
CA GLU A 346 13.45 4.11 7.46
C GLU A 346 13.97 5.15 6.45
N ASN A 347 14.29 4.72 5.23
CA ASN A 347 14.69 5.59 4.14
C ASN A 347 13.85 5.31 2.89
N VAL A 348 13.23 6.35 2.33
CA VAL A 348 12.44 6.24 1.08
C VAL A 348 13.28 5.68 -0.08
N LYS A 349 14.60 5.86 -0.06
CA LYS A 349 15.54 5.31 -1.05
C LYS A 349 15.54 3.78 -1.11
N ASP A 350 15.16 3.09 -0.03
CA ASP A 350 15.12 1.63 0.06
C ASP A 350 13.92 1.04 -0.70
N PHE A 351 12.99 1.90 -1.14
CA PHE A 351 11.83 1.50 -1.94
C PHE A 351 12.23 0.72 -3.21
N TRP A 352 13.18 1.24 -4.00
CA TRP A 352 13.60 0.61 -5.26
C TRP A 352 14.38 -0.69 -5.09
N PRO A 353 15.33 -0.82 -4.13
CA PRO A 353 15.88 -2.11 -3.75
C PRO A 353 14.81 -3.13 -3.32
N ASN A 354 13.85 -2.72 -2.49
CA ASN A 354 12.87 -3.63 -1.92
C ASN A 354 11.82 -4.09 -2.95
N ILE A 355 11.35 -3.22 -3.85
CA ILE A 355 10.46 -3.65 -4.94
C ILE A 355 11.15 -4.64 -5.89
N ARG A 356 12.45 -4.44 -6.18
CA ARG A 356 13.24 -5.40 -6.95
C ARG A 356 13.43 -6.72 -6.20
N LYS A 357 13.58 -6.68 -4.88
CA LYS A 357 13.56 -7.88 -4.03
C LYS A 357 12.23 -8.60 -4.16
N ALA A 358 11.10 -7.91 -4.04
CA ALA A 358 9.78 -8.51 -4.22
C ALA A 358 9.60 -9.15 -5.62
N ILE A 359 10.11 -8.50 -6.67
CA ILE A 359 10.09 -9.06 -8.03
C ILE A 359 10.90 -10.36 -8.12
N ARG A 360 12.10 -10.40 -7.52
CA ARG A 360 12.91 -11.63 -7.45
C ARG A 360 12.20 -12.75 -6.69
N TYR A 361 11.34 -12.41 -5.74
CA TYR A 361 10.56 -13.36 -4.93
C TYR A 361 9.17 -13.67 -5.51
N GLY A 362 8.89 -13.27 -6.75
CA GLY A 362 7.74 -13.75 -7.52
C GLY A 362 6.67 -12.72 -7.87
N LEU A 363 6.86 -11.44 -7.54
CA LEU A 363 6.03 -10.34 -8.06
C LEU A 363 6.38 -10.07 -9.53
N THR A 364 5.38 -10.01 -10.42
CA THR A 364 5.66 -9.65 -11.82
C THR A 364 5.95 -8.16 -11.97
N GLN A 365 6.81 -7.77 -12.92
CA GLN A 365 7.07 -6.35 -13.22
C GLN A 365 5.81 -5.59 -13.63
N LYS A 366 4.90 -6.27 -14.33
CA LYS A 366 3.60 -5.72 -14.74
C LYS A 366 2.76 -5.38 -13.52
N GLN A 367 2.59 -6.32 -12.59
CA GLN A 367 1.85 -6.10 -11.36
C GLN A 367 2.52 -5.05 -10.47
N ALA A 368 3.86 -5.09 -10.37
CA ALA A 368 4.63 -4.07 -9.66
C ALA A 368 4.34 -2.67 -10.18
N LEU A 369 4.29 -2.48 -11.51
CA LEU A 369 3.98 -1.20 -12.14
C LEU A 369 2.53 -0.76 -11.83
N MET A 370 1.55 -1.66 -11.96
CA MET A 370 0.16 -1.35 -11.60
C MET A 370 0.02 -0.95 -10.12
N ALA A 371 0.74 -1.63 -9.23
CA ALA A 371 0.67 -1.44 -7.78
C ALA A 371 1.27 -0.11 -7.30
N ILE A 372 2.06 0.58 -8.13
CA ILE A 372 2.67 1.88 -7.83
C ILE A 372 2.12 3.03 -8.69
N THR A 373 1.16 2.76 -9.59
CA THR A 373 0.57 3.77 -10.50
C THR A 373 -0.96 3.68 -10.54
N GLU A 374 -1.51 2.74 -11.31
CA GLU A 374 -2.93 2.64 -11.65
C GLU A 374 -3.81 2.24 -10.45
N ILE A 375 -3.38 1.20 -9.71
CA ILE A 375 -4.13 0.68 -8.57
C ILE A 375 -4.25 1.72 -7.45
N PRO A 376 -3.16 2.34 -6.94
CA PRO A 376 -3.27 3.35 -5.90
C PRO A 376 -4.07 4.57 -6.34
N ALA A 377 -3.93 5.03 -7.60
CA ALA A 377 -4.74 6.13 -8.13
C ALA A 377 -6.24 5.81 -8.12
N ALA A 378 -6.62 4.58 -8.47
CA ALA A 378 -8.01 4.13 -8.40
C ALA A 378 -8.52 3.97 -6.96
N MET A 379 -7.68 3.48 -6.04
CA MET A 379 -8.06 3.31 -4.63
C MET A 379 -8.44 4.64 -3.95
N ILE A 380 -7.73 5.72 -4.30
CA ILE A 380 -7.92 7.05 -3.68
C ILE A 380 -8.73 8.02 -4.56
N GLY A 381 -9.39 7.51 -5.61
CA GLY A 381 -10.32 8.29 -6.43
C GLY A 381 -9.66 9.41 -7.25
N ILE A 382 -8.47 9.19 -7.79
CA ILE A 382 -7.74 10.15 -8.65
C ILE A 382 -7.28 9.54 -9.99
N ALA A 383 -7.78 8.35 -10.35
CA ALA A 383 -7.41 7.66 -11.58
C ALA A 383 -7.78 8.43 -12.86
N ASP A 384 -8.74 9.36 -12.79
CA ASP A 384 -9.09 10.29 -13.86
C ASP A 384 -8.00 11.35 -14.11
N LYS A 385 -7.14 11.61 -13.11
CA LYS A 385 -6.12 12.67 -13.14
C LYS A 385 -4.70 12.15 -13.29
N VAL A 386 -4.37 11.01 -12.69
CA VAL A 386 -3.00 10.46 -12.64
C VAL A 386 -2.99 8.92 -12.73
N GLY A 387 -1.81 8.32 -12.71
CA GLY A 387 -1.62 6.86 -12.73
C GLY A 387 -1.39 6.27 -14.12
N SER A 388 -1.55 7.05 -15.19
CA SER A 388 -1.21 6.65 -16.57
C SER A 388 -0.90 7.87 -17.43
N ILE A 389 -0.26 7.65 -18.59
CA ILE A 389 0.05 8.70 -19.58
C ILE A 389 -1.05 8.73 -20.65
N GLU A 390 -2.20 9.29 -20.30
CA GLU A 390 -3.36 9.38 -21.18
C GLU A 390 -3.77 10.83 -21.42
N LYS A 391 -4.36 11.10 -22.60
CA LYS A 391 -4.82 12.43 -22.98
C LYS A 391 -5.79 12.97 -21.92
N GLY A 392 -5.57 14.22 -21.50
CA GLY A 392 -6.40 14.92 -20.52
C GLY A 392 -5.99 14.70 -19.06
N LYS A 393 -5.14 13.71 -18.77
CA LYS A 393 -4.56 13.53 -17.44
C LYS A 393 -3.48 14.57 -17.16
N LEU A 394 -3.15 14.76 -15.89
CA LEU A 394 -2.05 15.60 -15.46
C LEU A 394 -0.73 15.04 -16.00
N ALA A 395 0.16 15.94 -16.42
CA ALA A 395 1.51 15.65 -16.86
C ALA A 395 2.40 15.25 -15.66
N ASN A 396 2.12 14.06 -15.12
CA ASN A 396 2.83 13.40 -14.03
C ASN A 396 3.56 12.17 -14.59
N PHE A 397 4.83 12.33 -14.94
CA PHE A 397 5.66 11.25 -15.49
C PHE A 397 7.12 11.37 -15.07
N ILE A 398 7.83 10.25 -15.06
CA ILE A 398 9.27 10.19 -14.84
C ILE A 398 10.00 9.86 -16.14
N ILE A 399 11.21 10.39 -16.28
CA ILE A 399 12.14 10.04 -17.36
C ILE A 399 13.28 9.23 -16.77
N THR A 400 13.56 8.07 -17.36
CA THR A 400 14.56 7.13 -16.86
C THR A 400 15.57 6.71 -17.93
N SER A 401 16.77 6.37 -17.48
CA SER A 401 17.89 5.98 -18.35
C SER A 401 17.72 4.61 -19.01
N ASP A 402 17.00 3.69 -18.35
CA ASP A 402 16.69 2.33 -18.84
C ASP A 402 15.30 1.91 -18.30
N SER A 403 14.94 0.63 -18.45
CA SER A 403 13.74 0.03 -17.88
C SER A 403 13.66 0.22 -16.36
N LEU A 404 12.48 0.58 -15.87
CA LEU A 404 12.24 1.06 -14.51
C LEU A 404 12.80 0.15 -13.40
N PHE A 405 12.64 -1.17 -13.55
CA PHE A 405 13.00 -2.16 -12.52
C PHE A 405 14.43 -2.70 -12.62
N LYS A 406 15.25 -2.23 -13.57
CA LYS A 406 16.66 -2.65 -13.67
C LYS A 406 17.49 -2.02 -12.55
N LYS A 407 18.47 -2.76 -12.04
CA LYS A 407 19.35 -2.30 -10.93
C LYS A 407 20.12 -1.02 -11.25
N ASN A 408 20.57 -0.86 -12.49
CA ASN A 408 21.39 0.28 -12.93
C ASN A 408 20.55 1.40 -13.54
N ASN A 409 19.22 1.31 -13.46
CA ASN A 409 18.34 2.37 -13.93
C ASN A 409 18.49 3.62 -13.05
N VAL A 410 18.43 4.78 -13.68
CA VAL A 410 18.50 6.08 -13.02
C VAL A 410 17.26 6.87 -13.40
N ILE A 411 16.54 7.38 -12.39
CA ILE A 411 15.52 8.40 -12.60
C ILE A 411 16.24 9.73 -12.83
N GLU A 412 16.13 10.27 -14.03
CA GLU A 412 16.80 11.52 -14.42
C GLU A 412 15.93 12.72 -14.06
N GLU A 413 14.63 12.61 -14.37
CA GLU A 413 13.66 13.67 -14.17
C GLU A 413 12.34 13.13 -13.63
N ASN A 414 11.66 13.95 -12.84
CA ASN A 414 10.28 13.73 -12.44
C ASN A 414 9.48 14.98 -12.80
N TRP A 415 8.46 14.82 -13.63
CA TRP A 415 7.56 15.87 -14.04
C TRP A 415 6.28 15.75 -13.23
N VAL A 416 5.87 16.85 -12.59
CA VAL A 416 4.66 16.90 -11.77
C VAL A 416 3.85 18.12 -12.19
N GLN A 417 2.61 17.92 -12.64
CA GLN A 417 1.74 18.94 -13.23
C GLN A 417 2.44 19.71 -14.37
N GLY A 418 3.23 19.01 -15.19
CA GLY A 418 3.97 19.63 -16.30
C GLY A 418 5.19 20.45 -15.88
N LYS A 419 5.53 20.48 -14.59
CA LYS A 419 6.73 21.13 -14.05
C LYS A 419 7.85 20.12 -13.90
N ARG A 420 9.03 20.46 -14.41
CA ARG A 420 10.23 19.62 -14.40
C ARG A 420 10.93 19.68 -13.05
N PHE A 421 11.24 18.52 -12.48
CA PHE A 421 12.16 18.35 -11.35
C PHE A 421 13.34 17.48 -11.79
N LEU A 422 14.54 18.03 -11.69
CA LEU A 422 15.78 17.31 -11.97
C LEU A 422 16.16 16.45 -10.76
N ILE A 423 16.28 15.14 -10.96
CA ILE A 423 16.62 14.18 -9.91
C ILE A 423 18.10 13.86 -9.95
N ASN A 424 18.60 13.44 -11.13
CA ASN A 424 20.00 13.17 -11.37
C ASN A 424 20.45 13.95 -12.62
N LYS A 425 21.59 14.66 -12.53
CA LYS A 425 22.18 15.32 -13.69
C LYS A 425 22.80 14.28 -14.60
N SER A 426 22.32 14.18 -15.83
CA SER A 426 22.98 13.40 -16.87
C SER A 426 24.22 14.16 -17.36
N ASP A 427 25.31 14.16 -16.59
CA ASP A 427 26.57 14.70 -17.09
C ASP A 427 27.19 13.70 -18.07
N LYS A 428 27.07 14.00 -19.37
CA LYS A 428 27.76 13.28 -20.47
C LYS A 428 29.29 13.49 -20.45
N LYS A 429 29.94 13.53 -19.27
CA LYS A 429 31.39 13.75 -19.17
C LYS A 429 32.20 12.86 -18.24
N ASP A 430 31.60 11.94 -17.49
CA ASP A 430 32.37 11.05 -16.61
C ASP A 430 32.30 9.58 -17.05
N GLN A 431 32.63 9.31 -18.31
CA GLN A 431 33.27 8.05 -18.69
C GLN A 431 34.79 8.22 -18.56
N LYS A 432 35.31 8.35 -17.34
CA LYS A 432 36.75 8.14 -17.11
C LYS A 432 37.20 7.74 -15.71
N ASP A 433 36.30 7.45 -14.76
CA ASP A 433 36.74 7.11 -13.39
C ASP A 433 36.17 5.81 -12.80
N SER A 434 35.59 4.94 -13.62
CA SER A 434 35.15 3.59 -13.18
C SER A 434 36.24 2.52 -13.34
N LEU A 435 37.50 2.88 -13.07
CA LEU A 435 38.65 1.97 -13.04
C LEU A 435 39.49 2.17 -11.77
N SER A 436 38.85 2.46 -10.62
CA SER A 436 39.49 2.22 -9.32
C SER A 436 38.45 2.19 -8.20
N LYS A 437 37.87 1.01 -7.97
CA LYS A 437 37.45 0.56 -6.64
C LYS A 437 37.24 -0.94 -6.71
N THR A 438 38.31 -1.61 -6.36
CA THR A 438 38.40 -3.05 -6.13
C THR A 438 37.23 -3.51 -5.26
N ALA A 439 36.65 -4.62 -5.72
CA ALA A 439 35.58 -5.37 -5.12
C ALA A 439 35.67 -5.52 -3.59
N ASN A 440 34.64 -5.04 -2.88
CA ASN A 440 34.06 -5.83 -1.80
C ASN A 440 32.91 -6.62 -2.43
N LEU A 441 33.22 -7.87 -2.74
CA LEU A 441 32.24 -8.89 -3.09
C LEU A 441 31.48 -9.24 -1.81
N ASP A 442 30.36 -8.56 -1.58
CA ASP A 442 29.33 -9.08 -0.69
C ASP A 442 28.78 -10.34 -1.36
N THR A 443 29.39 -11.46 -0.99
CA THR A 443 28.87 -12.79 -1.30
C THR A 443 27.66 -13.03 -0.41
N GLU A 444 26.52 -12.45 -0.79
CA GLU A 444 25.23 -12.98 -0.37
C GLU A 444 25.19 -14.43 -0.88
N LYS A 445 25.47 -15.38 0.02
CA LYS A 445 25.35 -16.81 -0.24
C LYS A 445 23.92 -17.07 -0.73
N PHE A 446 23.84 -17.49 -1.99
CA PHE A 446 22.62 -17.99 -2.61
C PHE A 446 22.05 -19.12 -1.72
N LEU A 447 20.90 -18.87 -1.11
CA LEU A 447 20.01 -19.95 -0.71
C LEU A 447 19.19 -20.33 -1.95
N PRO A 448 19.18 -21.61 -2.35
CA PRO A 448 18.43 -22.04 -3.51
C PRO A 448 16.95 -21.73 -3.31
N THR A 449 16.33 -21.15 -4.33
CA THR A 449 14.88 -20.89 -4.41
C THR A 449 14.12 -22.18 -4.12
N THR A 450 13.60 -22.32 -2.91
CA THR A 450 12.68 -23.40 -2.55
C THR A 450 11.32 -23.05 -3.16
N GLY A 451 10.82 -23.91 -4.04
CA GLY A 451 9.46 -23.81 -4.56
C GLY A 451 8.42 -23.84 -3.44
N LEU A 452 7.16 -23.50 -3.74
CA LEU A 452 6.07 -23.52 -2.77
C LEU A 452 5.96 -24.90 -2.10
N ILE A 453 6.05 -24.97 -0.76
CA ILE A 453 5.99 -26.21 0.03
C ILE A 453 4.63 -26.36 0.74
N TYR A 454 4.16 -27.60 0.91
CA TYR A 454 2.83 -27.96 1.42
C TYR A 454 2.87 -29.02 2.53
N PRO A 455 2.26 -28.78 3.71
CA PRO A 455 1.78 -27.48 4.18
C PRO A 455 2.96 -26.48 4.26
N PHE A 456 2.68 -25.18 4.26
CA PHE A 456 3.71 -24.13 4.25
C PHE A 456 4.41 -24.00 5.61
N THR A 457 5.15 -25.04 5.99
CA THR A 457 5.91 -25.21 7.24
C THR A 457 7.35 -25.62 6.90
N ALA A 458 8.28 -25.55 7.86
CA ALA A 458 9.71 -25.79 7.63
C ALA A 458 10.06 -27.19 7.05
N PHE A 459 9.11 -28.13 7.08
CA PHE A 459 9.22 -29.48 6.50
C PHE A 459 8.08 -29.80 5.53
N GLY A 460 7.51 -28.78 4.89
CA GLY A 460 6.48 -28.96 3.86
C GLY A 460 6.99 -29.74 2.65
N ASN A 461 6.12 -30.51 2.03
CA ASN A 461 6.44 -31.26 0.82
C ASN A 461 6.39 -30.35 -0.43
N PRO A 462 7.27 -30.51 -1.43
CA PRO A 462 7.24 -29.72 -2.67
C PRO A 462 5.95 -29.86 -3.50
N SER A 463 5.10 -30.83 -3.16
CA SER A 463 3.78 -31.05 -3.75
C SER A 463 2.80 -31.45 -2.65
N LEU A 464 1.51 -31.18 -2.89
CA LEU A 464 0.44 -31.60 -1.99
C LEU A 464 0.53 -33.12 -1.76
N PRO A 465 0.57 -33.60 -0.49
CA PRO A 465 0.52 -35.03 -0.21
C PRO A 465 -0.71 -35.65 -0.86
N LYS A 466 -0.51 -36.73 -1.64
CA LYS A 466 -1.62 -37.49 -2.19
C LYS A 466 -2.23 -38.35 -1.09
N LEU A 467 -3.56 -38.38 -1.01
CA LEU A 467 -4.26 -39.28 -0.10
C LEU A 467 -4.02 -40.72 -0.57
N GLU A 468 -3.36 -41.52 0.28
CA GLU A 468 -3.15 -42.94 0.05
C GLU A 468 -4.00 -43.74 1.04
N THR A 469 -4.51 -44.90 0.59
CA THR A 469 -5.10 -45.89 1.50
C THR A 469 -3.97 -46.78 1.99
N VAL A 470 -3.78 -46.87 3.32
CA VAL A 470 -2.63 -47.53 3.94
C VAL A 470 -3.10 -48.47 5.03
N LEU A 471 -2.59 -49.71 5.03
CA LEU A 471 -2.81 -50.67 6.12
C LEU A 471 -1.49 -50.89 6.87
N LEU A 472 -1.44 -50.45 8.13
CA LEU A 472 -0.34 -50.75 9.04
C LEU A 472 -0.64 -52.09 9.72
N LYS A 473 0.25 -53.08 9.64
CA LYS A 473 0.05 -54.42 10.20
C LYS A 473 0.92 -54.71 11.42
N ASN A 474 0.40 -55.54 12.33
CA ASN A 474 1.17 -56.13 13.46
C ASN A 474 1.77 -55.12 14.45
N ALA A 475 1.17 -53.94 14.60
CA ALA A 475 1.64 -52.94 15.56
C ALA A 475 1.13 -53.20 16.98
N THR A 476 1.78 -52.58 17.96
CA THR A 476 1.17 -52.33 19.28
C THR A 476 0.42 -50.99 19.23
N VAL A 477 -0.90 -51.03 19.22
CA VAL A 477 -1.76 -49.85 19.02
C VAL A 477 -2.31 -49.38 20.36
N TRP A 478 -1.99 -48.14 20.72
CA TRP A 478 -2.53 -47.47 21.90
C TRP A 478 -3.80 -46.73 21.48
N THR A 479 -4.97 -47.27 21.84
CA THR A 479 -6.25 -46.68 21.40
C THR A 479 -6.64 -45.46 22.24
N ASN A 480 -6.18 -45.40 23.49
CA ASN A 480 -6.64 -44.45 24.52
C ASN A 480 -8.17 -44.50 24.75
N GLU A 481 -8.77 -45.65 24.44
CA GLU A 481 -10.19 -45.97 24.61
C GLU A 481 -10.34 -47.18 25.54
N LYS A 482 -11.57 -47.67 25.72
CA LYS A 482 -11.88 -48.79 26.64
C LYS A 482 -11.11 -50.07 26.31
N GLU A 483 -10.76 -50.27 25.05
CA GLU A 483 -10.01 -51.42 24.53
C GLU A 483 -8.53 -51.39 24.91
N GLY A 484 -8.01 -50.25 25.39
CA GLY A 484 -6.65 -50.12 25.90
C GLY A 484 -5.56 -50.30 24.82
N ILE A 485 -4.53 -51.07 25.16
CA ILE A 485 -3.38 -51.33 24.28
C ILE A 485 -3.60 -52.64 23.53
N LEU A 486 -3.73 -52.56 22.21
CA LEU A 486 -3.91 -53.72 21.35
C LEU A 486 -2.56 -54.22 20.83
N GLN A 487 -2.21 -55.46 21.14
CA GLN A 487 -0.99 -56.09 20.61
C GLN A 487 -1.25 -56.82 19.29
N ASN A 488 -0.29 -56.75 18.37
CA ASN A 488 -0.35 -57.36 17.03
C ASN A 488 -1.63 -56.96 16.30
N ALA A 489 -1.94 -55.67 16.32
CA ALA A 489 -3.12 -55.09 15.71
C ALA A 489 -2.77 -54.31 14.44
N ASP A 490 -3.76 -54.21 13.56
CA ASP A 490 -3.69 -53.53 12.29
C ASP A 490 -4.49 -52.22 12.36
N VAL A 491 -4.02 -51.20 11.64
CA VAL A 491 -4.69 -49.90 11.51
C VAL A 491 -4.86 -49.57 10.02
N LEU A 492 -6.11 -49.47 9.58
CA LEU A 492 -6.46 -49.12 8.20
C LEU A 492 -6.78 -47.62 8.09
N LEU A 493 -6.05 -46.93 7.23
CA LEU A 493 -6.24 -45.52 6.88
C LEU A 493 -6.85 -45.42 5.48
N GLU A 494 -7.94 -44.66 5.35
CA GLU A 494 -8.60 -44.39 4.06
C GLU A 494 -9.08 -42.93 4.03
N ASN A 495 -8.81 -42.20 2.94
CA ASN A 495 -9.22 -40.80 2.75
C ASN A 495 -8.83 -39.86 3.93
N GLY A 496 -7.65 -40.05 4.50
CA GLY A 496 -7.13 -39.24 5.60
C GLY A 496 -7.80 -39.49 6.96
N LYS A 497 -8.56 -40.59 7.11
CA LYS A 497 -9.20 -41.01 8.36
C LYS A 497 -8.80 -42.43 8.72
N ILE A 498 -8.86 -42.74 10.02
CA ILE A 498 -8.78 -44.13 10.49
C ILE A 498 -10.13 -44.78 10.17
N LYS A 499 -10.10 -45.79 9.28
CA LYS A 499 -11.29 -46.55 8.88
C LYS A 499 -11.58 -47.69 9.83
N ALA A 500 -10.55 -48.39 10.28
CA ALA A 500 -10.67 -49.52 11.20
C ALA A 500 -9.38 -49.75 11.99
N VAL A 501 -9.53 -50.25 13.22
CA VAL A 501 -8.45 -50.76 14.07
C VAL A 501 -8.87 -52.14 14.57
N GLY A 502 -8.01 -53.14 14.44
CA GLY A 502 -8.36 -54.51 14.82
C GLY A 502 -7.34 -55.52 14.33
N LYS A 503 -7.62 -56.81 14.47
CA LYS A 503 -6.72 -57.87 13.99
C LYS A 503 -7.15 -58.39 12.64
N ASN A 504 -6.19 -58.77 11.80
CA ASN A 504 -6.42 -59.41 10.50
C ASN A 504 -7.27 -58.57 9.55
N LEU A 505 -7.03 -57.26 9.51
CA LEU A 505 -7.76 -56.38 8.60
C LEU A 505 -7.38 -56.71 7.14
N SER A 506 -8.38 -56.68 6.26
CA SER A 506 -8.17 -56.89 4.82
C SER A 506 -7.51 -55.66 4.20
N ALA A 507 -6.43 -55.90 3.44
CA ALA A 507 -5.70 -54.83 2.77
C ALA A 507 -6.47 -54.25 1.58
N GLY A 508 -7.29 -55.03 0.86
CA GLY A 508 -7.90 -54.58 -0.40
C GLY A 508 -6.83 -53.97 -1.34
N ASN A 509 -7.05 -52.73 -1.78
CA ASN A 509 -6.11 -51.95 -2.60
C ASN A 509 -5.17 -51.05 -1.77
N ALA A 510 -5.13 -51.21 -0.44
CA ALA A 510 -4.30 -50.41 0.44
C ALA A 510 -2.82 -50.81 0.33
N LYS A 511 -1.94 -49.81 0.43
CA LYS A 511 -0.52 -50.01 0.62
C LYS A 511 -0.27 -50.63 2.00
N VAL A 512 0.32 -51.80 2.05
CA VAL A 512 0.59 -52.51 3.31
C VAL A 512 1.95 -52.11 3.85
N ILE A 513 2.01 -51.74 5.13
CA ILE A 513 3.25 -51.45 5.85
C ILE A 513 3.31 -52.39 7.05
N ASP A 514 4.40 -53.15 7.16
CA ASP A 514 4.66 -53.97 8.33
C ASP A 514 5.19 -53.11 9.49
N ALA A 515 4.44 -53.07 10.57
CA ALA A 515 4.74 -52.33 11.79
C ALA A 515 5.04 -53.28 12.97
N THR A 516 5.49 -54.51 12.69
CA THR A 516 5.94 -55.48 13.69
C THR A 516 6.99 -54.85 14.61
N GLY A 517 6.76 -54.97 15.93
CA GLY A 517 7.64 -54.40 16.96
C GLY A 517 7.60 -52.87 17.07
N LYS A 518 6.66 -52.20 16.37
CA LYS A 518 6.44 -50.74 16.47
C LYS A 518 5.20 -50.43 17.29
N HIS A 519 5.17 -49.23 17.86
CA HIS A 519 4.03 -48.70 18.59
C HIS A 519 3.33 -47.62 17.75
N ILE A 520 2.00 -47.66 17.71
CA ILE A 520 1.15 -46.63 17.13
C ILE A 520 0.39 -45.97 18.26
N THR A 521 0.56 -44.67 18.43
CA THR A 521 -0.12 -43.86 19.45
C THR A 521 -0.93 -42.75 18.78
N PRO A 522 -1.91 -42.15 19.47
CA PRO A 522 -2.44 -40.86 19.06
C PRO A 522 -1.31 -39.85 18.92
N GLY A 523 -1.44 -38.93 17.96
CA GLY A 523 -0.49 -37.83 17.81
C GLY A 523 -0.53 -36.94 19.06
N LEU A 524 0.64 -36.43 19.47
CA LEU A 524 0.73 -35.46 20.55
C LEU A 524 0.11 -34.14 20.09
N VAL A 525 -0.74 -33.55 20.93
CA VAL A 525 -1.33 -32.23 20.70
C VAL A 525 -0.61 -31.23 21.60
N ASP A 526 0.07 -30.27 21.00
CA ASP A 526 0.65 -29.14 21.72
C ASP A 526 -0.44 -28.07 21.95
N GLU A 527 -0.79 -27.86 23.22
CA GLU A 527 -1.77 -26.87 23.65
C GLU A 527 -1.19 -25.45 23.72
N HIS A 528 0.14 -25.28 23.57
CA HIS A 528 0.81 -23.99 23.61
C HIS A 528 2.06 -23.93 22.72
N SER A 529 1.84 -23.66 21.43
CA SER A 529 2.91 -23.42 20.46
C SER A 529 3.16 -21.93 20.22
N HIS A 530 4.43 -21.51 20.30
CA HIS A 530 4.89 -20.12 20.08
C HIS A 530 5.41 -19.87 18.67
#